data_AF-A0A835KQ34-F1
#
_entry.id   AF-A0A835KQ34-F1
#
_cell.length_a   1.000
_cell.length_b   1.000
_cell.length_c   1.000
_cell.angle_alpha   90.00
_cell.angle_beta   90.00
_cell.angle_gamma   90.00
#
_symmetry.space_group_name_H-M   'P 1'
#
loop_
_entity.id
_entity.type
_entity.pdbx_description
1 polymer ?
#
loop_
_entity_poly.entity_id
_entity_poly.type
_entity_poly.pdbx_seq_one_letter_code
_entity_poly.pdbx_strand_id
1 'polypeptide(L)'
;MTLNDFSEGGDGGDPSECDGKYHKNTERVVALSTGWYNKGKRCHRHIRIHGNGRSVLAKVVDECDTLHPCRPNIVDASKAVWDALGIHHAEEIGEYHVTWSDA
;
A
#
# COMPACT_ATOMS: atom_id res chain seq x y z
N MET A 1 3.63 7.67 -1.41
CA MET A 1 2.78 6.54 -1.85
C MET A 1 3.31 6.09 -3.19
N THR A 2 3.51 4.79 -3.35
CA THR A 2 3.93 4.12 -4.59
C THR A 2 2.82 3.19 -5.07
N LEU A 3 2.91 2.72 -6.31
CA LEU A 3 2.00 1.72 -6.87
C LEU A 3 2.62 0.34 -6.68
N ASN A 4 1.87 -0.61 -6.12
CA ASN A 4 2.25 -2.01 -6.03
C ASN A 4 1.18 -2.94 -6.59
N ASP A 5 1.62 -4.04 -7.19
CA ASP A 5 0.78 -5.13 -7.65
C ASP A 5 0.79 -6.27 -6.61
N PHE A 6 -0.33 -6.48 -5.93
CA PHE A 6 -0.49 -7.52 -4.91
C PHE A 6 -1.02 -8.85 -5.47
N SER A 7 -1.25 -8.92 -6.78
CA SER A 7 -1.83 -10.08 -7.42
C SER A 7 -0.79 -11.17 -7.69
N GLU A 8 -1.26 -12.41 -7.88
CA GLU A 8 -0.40 -13.54 -8.18
C GLU A 8 0.35 -13.32 -9.50
N GLY A 9 1.68 -13.42 -9.46
CA GLY A 9 2.54 -13.16 -10.61
C GLY A 9 2.73 -11.68 -10.95
N GLY A 10 2.27 -10.77 -10.09
CA GLY A 10 2.56 -9.35 -10.15
C GLY A 10 3.91 -8.97 -9.52
N ASP A 11 4.22 -7.68 -9.56
CA ASP A 11 5.49 -7.12 -9.07
C ASP A 11 5.72 -7.28 -7.56
N GLY A 12 4.65 -7.46 -6.76
CA GLY A 12 4.74 -7.71 -5.32
C GLY A 12 5.40 -9.05 -4.97
N GLY A 13 5.60 -9.92 -5.95
CA GLY A 13 6.34 -11.17 -5.78
C GLY A 13 5.56 -12.21 -5.00
N ASP A 14 5.90 -12.36 -3.71
CA ASP A 14 5.36 -13.38 -2.82
C ASP A 14 3.99 -12.99 -2.24
N PRO A 15 3.23 -13.94 -1.67
CA PRO A 15 1.99 -13.64 -0.95
C PRO A 15 2.23 -12.69 0.23
N SER A 16 1.28 -11.78 0.49
CA SER A 16 1.46 -10.72 1.49
C SER A 16 1.65 -11.24 2.92
N GLU A 17 2.56 -10.60 3.66
CA GLU A 17 3.05 -11.05 4.96
C GLU A 17 1.97 -11.23 6.04
N CYS A 18 0.88 -10.45 6.01
CA CYS A 18 -0.14 -10.53 7.06
C CYS A 18 -0.97 -11.83 7.04
N ASP A 19 -1.25 -12.40 5.87
CA ASP A 19 -2.12 -13.57 5.74
C ASP A 19 -1.65 -14.64 4.74
N GLY A 20 -0.49 -14.45 4.11
CA GLY A 20 0.07 -15.38 3.15
C GLY A 20 -0.77 -15.50 1.89
N LYS A 21 -1.41 -14.42 1.43
CA LYS A 21 -2.27 -14.41 0.25
C LYS A 21 -1.92 -13.30 -0.72
N TYR A 22 -2.22 -13.56 -1.99
CA TYR A 22 -2.32 -12.51 -2.99
C TYR A 22 -3.63 -11.75 -2.84
N HIS A 23 -3.62 -10.47 -3.20
CA HIS A 23 -4.78 -9.60 -3.21
C HIS A 23 -5.01 -9.05 -4.61
N LYS A 24 -6.28 -8.89 -5.00
CA LYS A 24 -6.56 -8.24 -6.28
C LYS A 24 -6.22 -6.76 -6.18
N ASN A 25 -5.64 -6.18 -7.22
CA ASN A 25 -5.39 -4.72 -7.27
C ASN A 25 -6.68 -3.87 -7.26
N THR A 26 -7.84 -4.50 -7.41
CA THR A 26 -9.17 -3.90 -7.21
C THR A 26 -9.57 -3.80 -5.74
N GLU A 27 -8.89 -4.50 -4.83
CA GLU A 27 -9.02 -4.33 -3.38
C GLU A 27 -8.20 -3.12 -2.92
N ARG A 28 -8.71 -2.36 -1.96
CA ARG A 28 -7.98 -1.22 -1.36
C ARG A 28 -7.06 -1.74 -0.26
N VAL A 29 -5.87 -2.17 -0.67
CA VAL A 29 -4.86 -2.75 0.20
C VAL A 29 -3.53 -2.01 0.07
N VAL A 30 -2.72 -2.08 1.12
CA VAL A 30 -1.40 -1.45 1.17
C VAL A 30 -0.36 -2.32 1.89
N ALA A 31 0.88 -2.14 1.50
CA ALA A 31 2.06 -2.45 2.30
C ALA A 31 2.55 -1.18 3.02
N LEU A 32 3.15 -1.34 4.19
CA LEU A 32 3.80 -0.24 4.90
C LEU A 32 5.29 -0.51 5.06
N SER A 33 6.12 0.53 4.98
CA SER A 33 7.53 0.42 5.33
C SER A 33 7.72 -0.27 6.68
N THR A 34 8.74 -1.11 6.83
CA THR A 34 9.08 -1.90 8.04
C THR A 34 8.76 -1.20 9.38
N GLY A 35 9.21 0.04 9.56
CA GLY A 35 8.96 0.79 10.80
C GLY A 35 7.48 1.09 11.07
N TRP A 36 6.71 1.37 10.02
CA TRP A 36 5.27 1.59 10.08
C TRP A 36 4.47 0.28 10.12
N TYR A 37 4.91 -0.75 9.40
CA TYR A 37 4.35 -2.10 9.49
C TYR A 37 4.42 -2.64 10.93
N ASN A 38 5.52 -2.33 11.63
CA ASN A 38 5.69 -2.54 13.06
C ASN A 38 5.48 -4.02 13.46
N LYS A 39 6.18 -4.92 12.75
CA LYS A 39 6.13 -6.38 12.97
C LYS A 39 4.70 -6.91 12.96
N GLY A 40 3.91 -6.47 11.97
CA GLY A 40 2.53 -6.90 11.77
C GLY A 40 1.51 -6.32 12.74
N LYS A 41 1.88 -5.39 13.64
CA LYS A 41 0.91 -4.77 14.58
C LYS A 41 -0.26 -4.06 13.88
N ARG A 42 -0.06 -3.63 12.62
CA ARG A 42 -1.10 -3.03 11.78
C ARG A 42 -1.78 -3.99 10.83
N CYS A 43 -1.42 -5.28 10.82
CA CYS A 43 -2.04 -6.26 9.92
C CYS A 43 -3.56 -6.26 10.03
N HIS A 44 -4.21 -6.21 8.86
CA HIS A 44 -5.66 -6.16 8.68
C HIS A 44 -6.37 -4.97 9.33
N ARG A 45 -5.61 -3.99 9.85
CA ARG A 45 -6.14 -2.70 10.26
C ARG A 45 -6.27 -1.79 9.04
N HIS A 46 -7.20 -0.86 9.14
CA HIS A 46 -7.35 0.16 8.12
C HIS A 46 -6.50 1.37 8.50
N ILE A 47 -5.90 1.98 7.49
CA ILE A 47 -5.36 3.32 7.58
C ILE A 47 -6.20 4.24 6.70
N ARG A 48 -6.28 5.51 7.10
CA ARG A 48 -6.84 6.57 6.29
C ARG A 48 -5.71 7.27 5.56
N ILE A 49 -5.74 7.22 4.23
CA ILE A 49 -4.77 7.90 3.36
C ILE A 49 -5.44 9.15 2.80
N HIS A 50 -4.74 10.29 2.88
CA HIS A 50 -5.17 11.57 2.32
C HIS A 50 -4.17 12.05 1.25
N GLY A 51 -4.69 12.32 0.07
CA GLY A 51 -3.95 12.80 -1.10
C GLY A 51 -4.91 13.36 -2.14
N ASN A 52 -4.44 14.31 -2.97
CA ASN A 52 -5.24 14.93 -4.04
C ASN A 52 -6.59 15.52 -3.55
N GLY A 53 -6.63 16.06 -2.33
CA GLY A 53 -7.85 16.59 -1.70
C GLY A 53 -8.91 15.55 -1.36
N ARG A 54 -8.60 14.25 -1.45
CA ARG A 54 -9.49 13.12 -1.16
C ARG A 54 -8.93 12.25 -0.04
N SER A 55 -9.77 11.38 0.50
CA SER A 55 -9.39 10.38 1.50
C SER A 55 -9.95 9.02 1.16
N VAL A 56 -9.18 7.97 1.46
CA VAL A 56 -9.59 6.58 1.29
C VAL A 56 -9.15 5.74 2.49
N LEU A 57 -9.97 4.77 2.87
CA LEU A 57 -9.58 3.71 3.79
C LEU A 57 -8.98 2.55 2.99
N ALA A 58 -7.81 2.10 3.41
CA ALA A 58 -7.13 0.94 2.84
C ALA A 58 -6.66 0.00 3.95
N LYS A 59 -6.75 -1.30 3.71
CA LYS A 59 -6.37 -2.35 4.66
C LYS A 59 -4.88 -2.65 4.51
N VAL A 60 -4.14 -2.66 5.61
CA VAL A 60 -2.75 -3.10 5.62
C VAL A 60 -2.71 -4.62 5.48
N VAL A 61 -2.01 -5.10 4.46
CA VAL A 61 -1.85 -6.54 4.18
C VAL A 61 -0.40 -6.97 4.16
N ASP A 62 0.55 -6.04 4.05
CA ASP A 62 1.93 -6.41 3.79
C ASP A 62 2.98 -5.49 4.40
N GLU A 63 4.22 -5.97 4.41
CA GLU A 63 5.40 -5.19 4.71
C GLU A 63 6.10 -4.77 3.41
N CYS A 64 6.48 -3.50 3.33
CA CYS A 64 7.44 -3.02 2.33
C CYS A 64 8.83 -3.03 3.01
N ASP A 65 9.61 -4.09 2.77
CA ASP A 65 10.84 -4.36 3.52
C ASP A 65 11.93 -3.32 3.24
N THR A 66 12.29 -2.57 4.27
CA THR A 66 13.31 -1.51 4.17
C THR A 66 14.74 -2.01 4.04
N LEU A 67 14.98 -3.32 4.26
CA LEU A 67 16.26 -3.96 3.97
C LEU A 67 16.39 -4.36 2.49
N HIS A 68 15.27 -4.42 1.76
CA HIS A 68 15.22 -4.87 0.37
C HIS A 68 14.15 -4.12 -0.45
N PRO A 69 14.56 -3.31 -1.43
CA PRO A 69 14.90 -1.88 -1.38
C PRO A 69 13.73 -0.90 -1.03
N CYS A 70 12.86 -1.16 -0.06
CA CYS A 70 11.82 -0.19 0.31
C CYS A 70 12.38 1.03 1.07
N ARG A 71 11.85 2.24 0.82
CA ARG A 71 12.19 3.44 1.61
C ARG A 71 11.43 3.44 2.95
N PRO A 72 11.92 4.14 4.00
CA PRO A 72 11.33 4.06 5.35
C PRO A 72 10.02 4.84 5.55
N ASN A 73 9.49 5.48 4.50
CA ASN A 73 8.35 6.38 4.56
C ASN A 73 7.33 6.13 3.43
N ILE A 74 7.09 4.85 3.12
CA ILE A 74 6.27 4.37 2.02
C ILE A 74 4.97 3.76 2.53
N VAL A 75 3.89 4.22 1.91
CA VAL A 75 2.63 3.49 1.78
C VAL A 75 2.63 2.96 0.36
N ASP A 76 2.77 1.65 0.21
CA ASP A 76 2.83 1.01 -1.09
C ASP A 76 1.45 0.46 -1.41
N ALA A 77 0.79 0.99 -2.44
CA ALA A 77 -0.65 0.94 -2.53
C ALA A 77 -1.14 0.30 -3.82
N SER A 78 -2.23 -0.47 -3.72
CA SER A 78 -2.87 -1.06 -4.89
C SER A 78 -3.49 0.00 -5.79
N LYS A 79 -3.71 -0.36 -7.07
CA LYS A 79 -4.36 0.52 -8.04
C LYS A 79 -5.69 1.09 -7.55
N ALA A 80 -6.50 0.31 -6.82
CA ALA A 80 -7.78 0.77 -6.28
C ALA A 80 -7.65 1.91 -5.25
N VAL A 81 -6.53 2.00 -4.53
CA VAL A 81 -6.26 3.12 -3.61
C VAL A 81 -5.98 4.40 -4.40
N TRP A 82 -5.14 4.31 -5.43
CA TRP A 82 -4.84 5.42 -6.34
C TRP A 82 -6.10 5.96 -7.02
N ASP A 83 -6.91 5.06 -7.60
CA ASP A 83 -8.16 5.42 -8.27
C ASP A 83 -9.16 6.09 -7.31
N ALA A 84 -9.25 5.61 -6.05
CA ALA A 84 -10.12 6.20 -5.03
C ALA A 84 -9.68 7.61 -4.59
N LEU A 85 -8.37 7.89 -4.61
CA LEU A 85 -7.82 9.23 -4.41
C LEU A 85 -7.95 10.11 -5.67
N GLY A 86 -8.50 9.58 -6.77
CA GLY A 86 -8.63 10.32 -8.04
C GLY A 86 -7.28 10.66 -8.68
N ILE A 87 -6.26 9.85 -8.41
CA ILE A 87 -4.93 9.98 -9.01
C ILE A 87 -4.85 8.90 -10.09
N HIS A 88 -5.04 9.30 -11.33
CA HIS A 88 -4.95 8.43 -12.50
C HIS A 88 -3.52 8.42 -13.04
N HIS A 89 -3.17 7.44 -13.87
CA HIS A 89 -1.82 7.32 -14.46
C HIS A 89 -0.73 7.07 -13.40
N ALA A 90 -1.01 6.16 -12.46
CA ALA A 90 -0.13 5.87 -11.34
C ALA A 90 1.22 5.30 -11.80
N GLU A 91 1.20 4.52 -12.88
CA GLU A 91 2.35 3.93 -13.54
C GLU A 91 3.30 4.99 -14.11
N GLU A 92 2.75 6.07 -14.71
CA GLU A 92 3.56 7.17 -15.24
C GLU A 92 4.01 8.16 -14.14
N ILE A 93 3.19 8.35 -13.10
CA ILE A 93 3.51 9.23 -11.97
C ILE A 93 4.61 8.61 -11.09
N GLY A 94 4.54 7.29 -10.88
CA GLY A 94 5.43 6.51 -10.01
C GLY A 94 5.20 6.75 -8.52
N GLU A 95 5.23 8.02 -8.08
CA GLU A 95 5.15 8.38 -6.68
C GLU A 95 4.26 9.60 -6.41
N TYR A 96 3.47 9.53 -5.34
CA TYR A 96 2.60 10.63 -4.93
C TYR A 96 2.74 10.92 -3.43
N HIS A 97 2.82 12.21 -3.08
CA HIS A 97 2.90 12.65 -1.69
C HIS A 97 1.54 12.53 -1.00
N VAL A 98 1.49 11.82 0.12
CA VAL A 98 0.28 11.60 0.91
C VAL A 98 0.56 11.81 2.39
N THR A 99 -0.51 12.00 3.16
CA THR A 99 -0.47 11.80 4.61
C THR A 99 -1.35 10.61 4.96
N TRP A 100 -1.08 9.95 6.08
CA TRP A 100 -1.92 8.85 6.54
C TRP A 100 -1.99 8.80 8.07
N SER A 101 -3.03 8.12 8.57
CA SER A 101 -3.24 7.88 10.00
C SER A 101 -3.90 6.53 10.21
N ASP A 102 -3.72 5.94 11.39
CA ASP A 102 -4.52 4.81 11.84
C ASP A 102 -6.02 5.23 11.87
N ALA A 103 -6.92 4.35 11.41
CA ALA A 103 -8.36 4.64 11.27
C ALA A 103 -9.23 3.92 12.31
#